data_AF-A0A6P0VSI3-F1
#
_entry.id   AF-A0A6P0VSI3-F1
#
_cell.length_a   1.000
_cell.length_b   1.000
_cell.length_c   1.000
_cell.angle_alpha   90.00
_cell.angle_beta   90.00
_cell.angle_gamma   90.00
#
_symmetry.space_group_name_H-M   'P 1'
#
loop_
_entity.id
_entity.type
_entity.pdbx_description
1 polymer ?
#
loop_
_entity_poly.entity_id
_entity_poly.type
_entity_poly.pdbx_seq_one_letter_code
_entity_poly.pdbx_strand_id
1 'polypeptide(L)'
;MCGIVGFFGSDLPNQGEVTNILSTIVHRGRNDTGYIRQQNFVLGHNRLSIMDVEGGHQPLHDPESQLYTIANGEIYNYPQWYDHLKDGYSFATRSDTEILPPLYQQFSCELVQKLDGMFSFILGNAEEFFVARDRIGIKPLYYIQDDNNLIFASEIKALIHYQGQIKEFPQAHYYHSAQGLQSYYSLPQSNSFLQDIDLILDKIRQGLSQSVRKRLMSDVPVGVFLSGGLDSSIIAWLMKQNVEKLHSFSVGFPNSTDLKAARLVAEYLGTIQ
;
A
#
# COMPACT_ATOMS: atom_id res chain seq x y z
N MET A 1 -7.78 -4.05 -2.86
CA MET A 1 -6.36 -3.72 -2.62
C MET A 1 -5.60 -4.30 -3.77
N CYS A 2 -4.67 -3.63 -4.44
CA CYS A 2 -3.99 -4.20 -5.60
C CYS A 2 -3.23 -5.52 -5.30
N GLY A 3 -2.91 -6.27 -6.36
CA GLY A 3 -2.03 -7.43 -6.32
C GLY A 3 -0.80 -7.19 -7.19
N ILE A 4 0.39 -7.39 -6.64
CA ILE A 4 1.66 -7.21 -7.35
C ILE A 4 2.44 -8.52 -7.45
N VAL A 5 3.14 -8.72 -8.56
CA VAL A 5 4.15 -9.78 -8.77
C VAL A 5 5.38 -9.21 -9.45
N GLY A 6 6.57 -9.60 -9.01
CA GLY A 6 7.84 -9.20 -9.63
C GLY A 6 8.79 -10.38 -9.72
N PHE A 7 9.36 -10.60 -10.90
CA PHE A 7 10.34 -11.65 -11.19
C PHE A 7 11.63 -10.97 -11.61
N PHE A 8 12.75 -11.37 -11.00
CA PHE A 8 14.08 -10.87 -11.33
C PHE A 8 15.01 -12.06 -11.50
N GLY A 9 15.71 -12.17 -12.62
CA GLY A 9 16.56 -13.33 -12.89
C GLY A 9 16.68 -13.68 -14.36
N SER A 10 17.10 -14.92 -14.62
CA SER A 10 17.34 -15.46 -15.96
C SER A 10 16.17 -16.29 -16.49
N ASP A 11 15.39 -16.93 -15.61
CA ASP A 11 14.27 -17.79 -15.96
C ASP A 11 12.94 -17.07 -15.71
N LEU A 12 12.65 -16.12 -16.60
CA LEU A 12 11.51 -15.22 -16.48
C LEU A 12 10.25 -15.81 -17.16
N PRO A 13 9.07 -15.67 -16.53
CA PRO A 13 7.84 -16.17 -17.10
C PRO A 13 7.52 -15.50 -18.44
N ASN A 14 6.97 -16.29 -19.36
CA ASN A 14 6.39 -15.79 -20.60
C ASN A 14 5.02 -15.15 -20.36
N GLN A 15 4.46 -14.50 -21.39
CA GLN A 15 3.17 -13.80 -21.30
C GLN A 15 2.03 -14.68 -20.75
N GLY A 16 1.94 -15.94 -21.18
CA GLY A 16 0.90 -16.86 -20.71
C GLY A 16 1.05 -17.20 -19.24
N GLU A 17 2.29 -17.43 -18.78
CA GLU A 17 2.61 -17.71 -17.38
C GLU A 17 2.30 -16.52 -16.47
N VAL A 18 2.73 -15.31 -16.84
CA VAL A 18 2.43 -14.09 -16.08
C VAL A 18 0.93 -13.86 -15.95
N THR A 19 0.20 -14.05 -17.05
CA THR A 19 -1.27 -13.91 -17.07
C THR A 19 -1.93 -14.91 -16.12
N ASN A 20 -1.49 -16.17 -16.15
CA ASN A 20 -2.00 -17.20 -15.24
C ASN A 20 -1.71 -16.86 -13.78
N ILE A 21 -0.51 -16.39 -13.47
CA ILE A 21 -0.11 -16.00 -12.11
C ILE A 21 -0.96 -14.83 -11.61
N LEU A 22 -1.12 -13.78 -12.42
CA LEU A 22 -1.98 -12.64 -12.10
C LEU A 22 -3.43 -13.07 -11.88
N SER A 23 -3.95 -14.03 -12.64
CA SER A 23 -5.31 -14.54 -12.46
C SER A 23 -5.55 -15.10 -11.05
N THR A 24 -4.53 -15.70 -10.42
CA THR A 24 -4.67 -16.26 -9.07
C THR A 24 -4.92 -15.20 -8.01
N ILE A 25 -4.44 -13.97 -8.24
CA ILE A 25 -4.55 -12.83 -7.31
C ILE A 25 -5.50 -11.74 -7.81
N VAL A 26 -6.34 -12.01 -8.82
CA VAL A 26 -7.24 -11.01 -9.43
C VAL A 26 -8.32 -10.49 -8.48
N HIS A 27 -8.69 -11.24 -7.43
CA HIS A 27 -9.65 -10.77 -6.41
C HIS A 27 -9.17 -9.54 -5.65
N ARG A 28 -7.85 -9.28 -5.65
CA ARG A 28 -7.24 -8.09 -5.07
C ARG A 28 -7.59 -6.83 -5.89
N GLY A 29 -7.44 -6.91 -7.20
CA GLY A 29 -7.71 -5.82 -8.14
C GLY A 29 -8.38 -6.35 -9.41
N ARG A 30 -9.67 -6.02 -9.58
CA ARG A 30 -10.50 -6.49 -10.70
C ARG A 30 -10.72 -5.44 -11.78
N ASN A 31 -10.22 -4.21 -11.57
CA ASN A 31 -10.52 -3.11 -12.49
C ASN A 31 -9.63 -3.15 -13.72
N ASP A 32 -8.38 -3.55 -13.55
CA ASP A 32 -7.35 -3.43 -14.58
C ASP A 32 -6.17 -4.36 -14.26
N THR A 33 -5.50 -4.86 -15.30
CA THR A 33 -4.39 -5.80 -15.22
C THR A 33 -3.32 -5.39 -16.22
N GLY A 34 -2.08 -5.26 -15.75
CA GLY A 34 -0.93 -4.88 -16.58
C GLY A 34 0.29 -5.72 -16.27
N TYR A 35 1.18 -5.87 -17.24
CA TYR A 35 2.51 -6.42 -17.03
C TYR A 35 3.52 -5.82 -18.00
N ILE A 36 4.79 -5.85 -17.62
CA ILE A 36 5.93 -5.56 -18.50
C ILE A 36 6.93 -6.69 -18.39
N ARG A 37 7.55 -7.03 -19.52
CA ARG A 37 8.66 -7.97 -19.59
C ARG A 37 9.88 -7.27 -20.19
N GLN A 38 10.95 -7.22 -19.42
CA GLN A 38 12.27 -6.82 -19.87
C GLN A 38 13.19 -8.03 -19.98
N GLN A 39 14.46 -7.81 -20.31
CA GLN A 39 15.44 -8.88 -20.47
C GLN A 39 15.70 -9.66 -19.17
N ASN A 40 15.73 -8.98 -18.03
CA ASN A 40 16.14 -9.51 -16.72
C ASN A 40 15.05 -9.40 -15.64
N PHE A 41 13.87 -8.87 -15.97
CA PHE A 41 12.75 -8.83 -15.04
C PHE A 41 11.37 -8.84 -15.71
N VAL A 42 10.37 -9.22 -14.92
CA VAL A 42 8.95 -9.09 -15.24
C VAL A 42 8.22 -8.45 -14.06
N LEU A 43 7.42 -7.42 -14.30
CA LEU A 43 6.52 -6.86 -13.30
C LEU A 43 5.07 -7.06 -13.75
N GLY A 44 4.21 -7.51 -12.85
CA GLY A 44 2.78 -7.70 -13.09
C GLY A 44 1.94 -7.07 -11.98
N HIS A 45 0.78 -6.54 -12.35
CA HIS A 45 -0.09 -5.81 -11.45
C HIS A 45 -1.58 -6.05 -11.76
N ASN A 46 -2.37 -6.24 -10.70
CA ASN A 46 -3.83 -6.23 -10.70
C ASN A 46 -4.32 -5.06 -9.86
N ARG A 47 -5.06 -4.15 -10.49
CA ARG A 47 -5.44 -2.86 -9.91
C ARG A 47 -6.83 -2.88 -9.28
N LEU A 48 -6.91 -2.38 -8.04
CA LEU A 48 -8.15 -1.81 -7.50
C LEU A 48 -8.02 -0.29 -7.61
N SER A 49 -8.86 0.34 -8.42
CA SER A 49 -8.75 1.77 -8.71
C SER A 49 -9.37 2.60 -7.58
N ILE A 50 -8.53 3.22 -6.75
CA ILE A 50 -8.94 4.09 -5.63
C ILE A 50 -8.54 5.55 -5.89
N MET A 51 -7.27 5.76 -6.26
CA MET A 51 -6.71 7.04 -6.69
C MET A 51 -6.46 7.02 -8.19
N ASP A 52 -6.82 8.11 -8.87
CA ASP A 52 -6.73 8.32 -10.32
C ASP A 52 -7.34 7.18 -11.14
N VAL A 53 -8.66 7.00 -11.02
CA VAL A 53 -9.37 5.84 -11.57
C VAL A 53 -9.05 5.60 -13.05
N GLU A 54 -8.90 6.66 -13.85
CA GLU A 54 -8.63 6.57 -15.28
C GLU A 54 -7.14 6.45 -15.63
N GLY A 55 -6.23 7.17 -14.94
CA GLY A 55 -4.82 7.29 -15.35
C GLY A 55 -3.83 6.38 -14.62
N GLY A 56 -4.18 5.83 -13.46
CA GLY A 56 -3.22 5.13 -12.59
C GLY A 56 -2.88 3.68 -12.98
N HIS A 57 -2.88 3.34 -14.28
CA HIS A 57 -2.47 2.01 -14.77
C HIS A 57 -1.05 1.67 -14.31
N GLN A 58 -0.80 0.40 -13.98
CA GLN A 58 0.52 -0.09 -13.58
C GLN A 58 0.82 -1.43 -14.27
N PRO A 59 2.08 -1.72 -14.64
CA PRO A 59 3.32 -1.00 -14.29
C PRO A 59 3.44 0.42 -14.86
N LEU A 60 3.79 1.39 -14.01
CA LEU A 60 4.08 2.77 -14.41
C LEU A 60 5.53 2.86 -14.87
N HIS A 61 5.78 3.52 -16.01
CA HIS A 61 7.13 3.71 -16.55
C HIS A 61 7.53 5.19 -16.46
N ASP A 62 8.70 5.44 -15.88
CA ASP A 62 9.34 6.74 -15.94
C ASP A 62 10.38 6.77 -17.09
N PRO A 63 10.15 7.55 -18.16
CA PRO A 63 11.03 7.56 -19.33
C PRO A 63 12.42 8.13 -19.07
N GLU A 64 12.60 8.96 -18.03
CA GLU A 64 13.91 9.55 -17.73
C GLU A 64 14.83 8.55 -17.03
N SER A 65 14.37 7.94 -15.93
CA SER A 65 15.13 6.92 -15.19
C SER A 65 15.09 5.52 -15.80
N GLN A 66 14.17 5.28 -16.75
CA GLN A 66 13.79 3.95 -17.23
C GLN A 66 13.28 3.01 -16.14
N LEU A 67 12.86 3.54 -14.98
CA LEU A 67 12.29 2.75 -13.90
C LEU A 67 10.83 2.39 -14.21
N TYR A 68 10.50 1.14 -13.93
CA TYR A 68 9.13 0.65 -13.89
C TYR A 68 8.71 0.46 -12.44
N THR A 69 7.47 0.84 -12.12
CA THR A 69 6.91 0.75 -10.76
C THR A 69 5.60 -0.02 -10.74
N ILE A 70 5.48 -0.92 -9.76
CA ILE A 70 4.21 -1.50 -9.34
C ILE A 70 4.06 -1.36 -7.83
N ALA A 71 2.86 -1.03 -7.35
CA ALA A 71 2.58 -0.81 -5.94
C ALA A 71 1.20 -1.37 -5.55
N ASN A 72 1.14 -1.96 -4.36
CA ASN A 72 -0.08 -2.23 -3.63
C ASN A 72 -0.04 -1.42 -2.35
N GLY A 73 -0.72 -0.28 -2.33
CA GLY A 73 -0.59 0.66 -1.23
C GLY A 73 -1.37 1.95 -1.41
N GLU A 74 -1.14 2.85 -0.46
CA GLU A 74 -1.51 4.26 -0.49
C GLU A 74 -0.39 5.04 0.21
N ILE A 75 0.14 6.08 -0.44
CA ILE A 75 1.14 7.01 0.09
C ILE A 75 0.43 8.31 0.49
N TYR A 76 0.09 8.45 1.77
CA TYR A 76 -0.74 9.53 2.29
C TYR A 76 -0.10 10.92 2.22
N ASN A 77 1.24 11.01 2.21
CA ASN A 77 1.95 12.27 2.02
C ASN A 77 2.27 12.57 0.55
N TYR A 78 1.67 11.85 -0.40
CA TYR A 78 1.78 12.11 -1.84
C TYR A 78 1.56 13.57 -2.23
N PRO A 79 0.52 14.30 -1.74
CA PRO A 79 0.31 15.69 -2.16
C PRO A 79 1.50 16.61 -1.88
N GLN A 80 2.23 16.35 -0.79
CA GLN A 80 3.42 17.13 -0.42
C GLN A 80 4.58 16.87 -1.38
N TRP A 81 4.75 15.60 -1.79
CA TRP A 81 5.79 15.21 -2.75
C TRP A 81 5.45 15.63 -4.18
N TYR A 82 4.18 15.57 -4.57
CA TYR A 82 3.71 16.12 -5.84
C TYR A 82 4.07 17.60 -5.95
N ASP A 83 3.74 18.40 -4.92
CA ASP A 83 4.08 19.82 -4.90
C ASP A 83 5.59 20.09 -4.93
N HIS A 84 6.40 19.22 -4.32
CA HIS A 84 7.86 19.32 -4.37
C HIS A 84 8.45 19.01 -5.75
N LEU A 85 7.83 18.09 -6.49
CA LEU A 85 8.39 17.53 -7.73
C LEU A 85 7.83 18.18 -9.00
N LYS A 86 6.61 18.74 -8.97
CA LYS A 86 5.88 19.18 -10.18
C LYS A 86 6.60 20.19 -11.08
N ASP A 87 7.54 20.96 -10.55
CA ASP A 87 8.31 21.95 -11.32
C ASP A 87 9.50 21.32 -12.07
N GLY A 88 9.92 20.10 -11.67
CA GLY A 88 11.04 19.37 -12.26
C GLY A 88 10.68 17.98 -12.82
N TYR A 89 9.47 17.49 -12.57
CA TYR A 89 9.00 16.18 -13.00
C TYR A 89 7.65 16.30 -13.72
N SER A 90 7.56 15.73 -14.91
CA SER A 90 6.34 15.73 -15.72
C SER A 90 5.47 14.52 -15.38
N PHE A 91 4.52 14.69 -14.47
CA PHE A 91 3.57 13.65 -14.10
C PHE A 91 2.62 13.30 -15.26
N ALA A 92 2.53 12.01 -15.58
CA ALA A 92 1.60 11.42 -16.54
C ALA A 92 0.26 11.00 -15.90
N THR A 93 0.24 10.80 -14.59
CA THR A 93 -0.92 10.34 -13.82
C THR A 93 -1.14 11.25 -12.60
N ARG A 94 -2.24 10.99 -11.87
CA ARG A 94 -2.49 11.57 -10.54
C ARG A 94 -2.41 10.50 -9.44
N SER A 95 -1.87 9.33 -9.75
CA SER A 95 -1.67 8.25 -8.79
C SER A 95 -0.55 8.61 -7.82
N ASP A 96 -0.79 8.31 -6.54
CA ASP A 96 0.21 8.38 -5.48
C ASP A 96 1.44 7.49 -5.73
N THR A 97 1.35 6.51 -6.61
CA THR A 97 2.48 5.63 -6.98
C THR A 97 3.52 6.36 -7.83
N GLU A 98 3.14 7.38 -8.60
CA GLU A 98 4.03 8.02 -9.58
C GLU A 98 5.15 8.86 -8.94
N ILE A 99 5.02 9.25 -7.67
CA ILE A 99 6.13 9.89 -6.96
C ILE A 99 7.29 8.93 -6.66
N LEU A 100 7.11 7.61 -6.79
CA LEU A 100 8.13 6.64 -6.40
C LEU A 100 9.41 6.72 -7.27
N PRO A 101 9.35 6.68 -8.63
CA PRO A 101 10.55 6.86 -9.45
C PRO A 101 11.34 8.14 -9.18
N PRO A 102 10.76 9.37 -9.25
CA PRO A 102 11.54 10.58 -9.05
C PRO A 102 12.09 10.71 -7.63
N LEU A 103 11.35 10.27 -6.59
CA LEU A 103 11.88 10.27 -5.24
C LEU A 103 12.99 9.22 -5.05
N TYR A 104 12.92 8.08 -5.75
CA TYR A 104 14.01 7.10 -5.74
C TYR A 104 15.27 7.66 -6.41
N GLN A 105 15.14 8.41 -7.50
CA GLN A 105 16.29 9.12 -8.10
C GLN A 105 16.90 10.14 -7.12
N GLN A 106 16.07 10.86 -6.36
CA GLN A 106 16.53 11.90 -5.44
C GLN A 106 17.13 11.35 -4.14
N PHE A 107 16.58 10.26 -3.60
CA PHE A 107 16.91 9.75 -2.26
C PHE A 107 17.44 8.32 -2.23
N SER A 108 17.46 7.61 -3.36
CA SER A 108 17.82 6.19 -3.46
C SER A 108 17.10 5.36 -2.39
N CYS A 109 17.83 4.50 -1.67
CA CYS A 109 17.29 3.65 -0.61
C CYS A 109 16.71 4.42 0.57
N GLU A 110 17.02 5.71 0.77
CA GLU A 110 16.40 6.52 1.83
C GLU A 110 14.95 6.90 1.53
N LEU A 111 14.47 6.66 0.30
CA LEU A 111 13.08 6.87 -0.12
C LEU A 111 12.08 6.38 0.93
N VAL A 112 12.26 5.15 1.42
CA VAL A 112 11.32 4.50 2.35
C VAL A 112 11.15 5.26 3.68
N GLN A 113 12.13 6.08 4.08
CA GLN A 113 12.03 6.92 5.27
C GLN A 113 11.16 8.16 5.03
N LYS A 114 11.02 8.58 3.76
CA LYS A 114 10.26 9.74 3.31
C LYS A 114 8.77 9.44 3.11
N LEU A 115 8.40 8.17 3.03
CA LEU A 115 7.02 7.74 2.78
C LEU A 115 6.21 7.64 4.07
N ASP A 116 5.00 8.22 4.05
CA ASP A 116 3.95 8.03 5.05
C ASP A 116 2.79 7.31 4.39
N GLY A 117 2.67 6.00 4.61
CA GLY A 117 1.75 5.17 3.84
C GLY A 117 1.60 3.75 4.37
N MET A 118 0.76 3.00 3.69
CA MET A 118 0.73 1.53 3.74
C MET A 118 1.06 1.03 2.35
N PHE A 119 2.12 0.25 2.17
CA PHE A 119 2.60 -0.09 0.83
C PHE A 119 3.41 -1.38 0.82
N SER A 120 3.27 -2.10 -0.27
CA SER A 120 4.35 -2.90 -0.84
C SER A 120 4.55 -2.46 -2.28
N PHE A 121 5.79 -2.15 -2.68
CA PHE A 121 6.07 -1.71 -4.05
C PHE A 121 7.38 -2.30 -4.57
N ILE A 122 7.51 -2.29 -5.90
CA ILE A 122 8.68 -2.73 -6.64
C ILE A 122 9.00 -1.65 -7.67
N LEU A 123 10.25 -1.20 -7.65
CA LEU A 123 10.91 -0.40 -8.67
C LEU A 123 11.92 -1.29 -9.39
N GLY A 124 12.05 -1.16 -10.71
CA GLY A 124 13.10 -1.88 -11.44
C GLY A 124 13.38 -1.32 -12.82
N ASN A 125 14.65 -1.39 -13.22
CA ASN A 125 15.12 -1.14 -14.58
C ASN A 125 16.10 -2.26 -15.00
N ALA A 126 16.84 -2.05 -16.09
CA ALA A 126 17.79 -3.04 -16.59
C ALA A 126 18.99 -3.29 -15.65
N GLU A 127 19.30 -2.35 -14.76
CA GLU A 127 20.51 -2.35 -13.93
C GLU A 127 20.23 -2.79 -12.49
N GLU A 128 19.11 -2.32 -11.93
CA GLU A 128 18.78 -2.52 -10.52
C GLU A 128 17.28 -2.68 -10.27
N PHE A 129 16.97 -3.16 -9.07
CA PHE A 129 15.61 -3.19 -8.57
C PHE A 129 15.58 -2.94 -7.07
N PHE A 130 14.48 -2.35 -6.64
CA PHE A 130 14.23 -1.96 -5.26
C PHE A 130 12.81 -2.37 -4.86
N VAL A 131 12.70 -3.14 -3.78
CA VAL A 131 11.43 -3.65 -3.26
C VAL A 131 11.29 -3.16 -1.83
N ALA A 132 10.13 -2.64 -1.44
CA ALA A 132 9.92 -2.19 -0.06
C ALA A 132 8.54 -2.55 0.48
N ARG A 133 8.47 -2.74 1.80
CA ARG A 133 7.24 -2.97 2.56
C ARG A 133 7.13 -1.96 3.70
N ASP A 134 5.91 -1.51 3.99
CA ASP A 134 5.64 -0.49 5.01
C ASP A 134 6.07 -0.89 6.44
N ARG A 135 6.14 0.13 7.31
CA ARG A 135 6.79 0.07 8.65
C ARG A 135 6.25 -1.03 9.57
N ILE A 136 5.00 -1.43 9.40
CA ILE A 136 4.35 -2.44 10.26
C ILE A 136 3.66 -3.54 9.45
N GLY A 137 3.96 -3.64 8.15
CA GLY A 137 3.53 -4.74 7.29
C GLY A 137 2.04 -4.76 6.95
N ILE A 138 1.37 -3.61 6.88
CA ILE A 138 -0.07 -3.50 6.54
C ILE A 138 -0.35 -4.14 5.18
N LYS A 139 0.47 -3.84 4.18
CA LYS A 139 0.34 -4.44 2.85
C LYS A 139 1.16 -5.73 2.79
N PRO A 140 0.57 -6.86 2.38
CA PRO A 140 1.27 -8.12 2.34
C PRO A 140 2.30 -8.15 1.21
N LEU A 141 3.39 -8.85 1.45
CA LEU A 141 4.42 -9.15 0.46
C LEU A 141 5.17 -10.42 0.89
N TYR A 142 5.39 -11.31 -0.07
CA TYR A 142 6.10 -12.58 0.09
C TYR A 142 7.15 -12.69 -0.99
N TYR A 143 8.16 -13.51 -0.75
CA TYR A 143 9.17 -13.78 -1.74
C TYR A 143 9.69 -15.21 -1.70
N ILE A 144 10.19 -15.67 -2.84
CA ILE A 144 10.99 -16.89 -3.02
C ILE A 144 12.31 -16.46 -3.65
N GLN A 145 13.38 -17.13 -3.26
CA GLN A 145 14.67 -17.03 -3.93
C GLN A 145 15.16 -18.45 -4.25
N ASP A 146 15.51 -18.67 -5.52
CA ASP A 146 16.23 -19.85 -6.00
C ASP A 146 17.54 -19.43 -6.70
N ASP A 147 18.22 -20.37 -7.36
CA ASP A 147 19.51 -20.14 -8.01
C ASP A 147 19.42 -19.19 -9.22
N ASN A 148 18.24 -19.08 -9.84
CA ASN A 148 18.03 -18.34 -11.08
C ASN A 148 17.22 -17.06 -10.88
N ASN A 149 16.32 -17.05 -9.89
CA ASN A 149 15.27 -16.06 -9.75
C ASN A 149 15.07 -15.59 -8.31
N LEU A 150 14.70 -14.32 -8.20
CA LEU A 150 14.11 -13.71 -7.01
C LEU A 150 12.70 -13.23 -7.37
N ILE A 151 11.71 -13.78 -6.68
CA ILE A 151 10.29 -13.61 -7.02
C ILE A 151 9.56 -13.00 -5.84
N PHE A 152 8.81 -11.93 -6.07
CA PHE A 152 8.00 -11.24 -5.08
C PHE A 152 6.52 -11.30 -5.46
N ALA A 153 5.63 -11.45 -4.48
CA ALA A 153 4.19 -11.39 -4.71
C ALA A 153 3.40 -10.90 -3.50
N SER A 154 2.25 -10.26 -3.73
CA SER A 154 1.33 -9.87 -2.64
C SER A 154 0.75 -11.04 -1.86
N GLU A 155 0.66 -12.24 -2.45
CA GLU A 155 0.06 -13.41 -1.82
C GLU A 155 0.82 -14.68 -2.21
N ILE A 156 0.93 -15.62 -1.25
CA ILE A 156 1.62 -16.91 -1.39
C ILE A 156 1.12 -17.71 -2.60
N LYS A 157 -0.17 -17.60 -2.96
CA LYS A 157 -0.78 -18.32 -4.08
C LYS A 157 -0.12 -18.06 -5.44
N ALA A 158 0.49 -16.90 -5.63
CA ALA A 158 1.23 -16.58 -6.85
C ALA A 158 2.60 -17.28 -6.92
N LEU A 159 3.06 -17.86 -5.80
CA LEU A 159 4.41 -18.40 -5.62
C LEU A 159 4.42 -19.94 -5.50
N ILE A 160 3.28 -20.59 -5.31
CA ILE A 160 3.21 -22.03 -4.97
C ILE A 160 3.77 -23.00 -6.03
N HIS A 161 3.93 -22.53 -7.27
CA HIS A 161 4.45 -23.34 -8.37
C HIS A 161 5.96 -23.17 -8.58
N TYR A 162 6.61 -22.27 -7.84
CA TYR A 162 8.04 -22.01 -7.93
C TYR A 162 8.80 -22.79 -6.87
N GLN A 163 10.02 -23.19 -7.21
CA GLN A 163 10.90 -23.92 -6.30
C GLN A 163 11.52 -22.97 -5.28
N GLY A 164 11.73 -23.46 -4.07
CA GLY A 164 12.35 -22.70 -2.99
C GLY A 164 11.42 -22.48 -1.79
N GLN A 165 11.96 -21.83 -0.77
CA GLN A 165 11.23 -21.56 0.46
C GLN A 165 10.46 -20.24 0.34
N ILE A 166 9.14 -20.30 0.49
CA ILE A 166 8.29 -19.12 0.57
C ILE A 166 8.56 -18.42 1.91
N LYS A 167 8.93 -17.14 1.84
CA LYS A 167 9.18 -16.29 3.00
C LYS A 167 8.26 -15.09 2.97
N GLU A 168 7.78 -14.67 4.12
CA GLU A 168 7.16 -13.36 4.26
C GLU A 168 8.26 -12.29 4.14
N PHE A 169 8.04 -11.28 3.30
CA PHE A 169 8.94 -10.15 3.20
C PHE A 169 8.78 -9.30 4.47
N PRO A 170 9.83 -9.06 5.27
CA PRO A 170 9.67 -8.45 6.58
C PRO A 170 9.12 -7.02 6.50
N GLN A 171 8.29 -6.65 7.48
CA GLN A 171 7.86 -5.26 7.67
C GLN A 171 9.05 -4.34 7.91
N ALA A 172 8.94 -3.04 7.60
CA ALA A 172 10.01 -2.06 7.80
C ALA A 172 11.33 -2.41 7.09
N HIS A 173 11.28 -3.19 6.01
CA HIS A 173 12.45 -3.53 5.21
C HIS A 173 12.30 -3.09 3.76
N TYR A 174 13.45 -2.94 3.12
CA TYR A 174 13.58 -2.93 1.67
C TYR A 174 14.57 -4.01 1.22
N TYR A 175 14.52 -4.37 -0.05
CA TYR A 175 15.53 -5.17 -0.74
C TYR A 175 16.03 -4.37 -1.93
N HIS A 176 17.33 -4.17 -2.03
CA HIS A 176 17.99 -3.56 -3.18
C HIS A 176 18.88 -4.59 -3.87
N SER A 177 18.86 -4.68 -5.21
CA SER A 177 19.62 -5.69 -5.97
C SER A 177 21.10 -5.79 -5.56
N ALA A 178 21.75 -4.66 -5.31
CA ALA A 178 23.14 -4.60 -4.85
C ALA A 178 23.37 -4.74 -3.33
N GLN A 179 22.38 -4.43 -2.47
CA GLN A 179 22.57 -4.37 -1.00
C GLN A 179 21.84 -5.49 -0.26
N GLY A 180 21.00 -6.26 -0.96
CA GLY A 180 20.12 -7.25 -0.37
C GLY A 180 19.07 -6.61 0.54
N LEU A 181 18.61 -7.41 1.51
CA LEU A 181 17.55 -7.05 2.45
C LEU A 181 18.08 -6.18 3.60
N GLN A 182 17.45 -5.03 3.82
CA GLN A 182 17.86 -4.04 4.83
C GLN A 182 16.64 -3.52 5.60
N SER A 183 16.78 -3.34 6.92
CA SER A 183 15.77 -2.68 7.74
C SER A 183 15.93 -1.16 7.64
N TYR A 184 14.83 -0.43 7.52
CA TYR A 184 14.82 1.04 7.48
C TYR A 184 14.09 1.69 8.65
N TYR A 185 13.41 0.91 9.48
CA TYR A 185 12.64 1.45 10.60
C TYR A 185 12.61 0.49 11.79
N SER A 186 12.75 1.06 12.98
CA SER A 186 12.52 0.39 14.25
C SER A 186 11.55 1.20 15.08
N LEU A 187 10.72 0.52 15.89
CA LEU A 187 9.88 1.22 16.84
C LEU A 187 10.77 1.94 17.85
N PRO A 188 10.53 3.23 18.13
CA PRO A 188 11.30 3.95 19.14
C PRO A 188 11.08 3.28 20.50
N GLN A 189 12.13 3.23 21.32
CA GLN A 189 12.00 2.75 22.69
C GLN A 189 11.05 3.67 23.47
N SER A 190 10.16 3.06 24.25
CA SER A 190 9.26 3.81 25.13
C SER A 190 10.09 4.46 26.23
N ASN A 191 10.21 5.78 26.18
CA ASN A 191 10.73 6.55 27.31
C ASN A 191 9.54 6.91 28.20
N SER A 192 9.62 6.58 29.48
CA SER A 192 8.69 7.13 30.47
C SER A 192 8.94 8.63 30.57
N PHE A 193 7.93 9.42 30.21
CA PHE A 193 7.95 10.87 30.42
C PHE A 193 6.76 11.26 31.29
N LEU A 194 7.03 12.06 32.32
CA LEU A 194 5.98 12.76 33.07
C LEU A 194 5.61 14.00 32.25
N GLN A 195 4.54 13.90 31.47
CA GLN A 195 3.90 15.06 30.83
C GLN A 195 2.53 15.28 31.46
N ASP A 196 2.07 16.52 31.35
CA ASP A 196 0.70 16.92 31.69
C ASP A 196 -0.31 16.02 30.94
N ILE A 197 -1.31 15.49 31.67
CA ILE A 197 -2.29 14.56 31.11
C ILE A 197 -3.16 15.20 30.03
N ASP A 198 -3.52 16.47 30.17
CA ASP A 198 -4.34 17.18 29.18
C ASP A 198 -3.55 17.36 27.89
N LEU A 199 -2.26 17.68 28.01
CA LEU A 199 -1.36 17.74 26.86
C LEU A 199 -1.25 16.38 26.14
N ILE A 200 -1.17 15.27 26.89
CA ILE A 200 -1.13 13.92 26.30
C ILE A 200 -2.44 13.62 25.57
N LEU A 201 -3.58 13.88 26.21
CA LEU A 201 -4.90 13.64 25.61
C LEU A 201 -5.07 14.45 24.32
N ASP A 202 -4.65 15.71 24.30
CA ASP A 202 -4.73 16.56 23.11
C ASP A 202 -3.83 16.06 21.98
N LYS A 203 -2.59 15.64 22.29
CA LYS A 203 -1.69 15.04 21.28
C LYS A 203 -2.28 13.76 20.69
N ILE A 204 -2.88 12.90 21.51
CA ILE A 204 -3.53 11.67 21.04
C ILE A 204 -4.71 12.00 20.12
N ARG A 205 -5.60 12.92 20.54
CA ARG A 205 -6.75 13.35 19.74
C ARG A 205 -6.33 13.94 18.40
N GLN A 206 -5.35 14.85 18.42
CA GLN A 206 -4.82 15.47 17.20
C GLN A 206 -4.16 14.44 16.29
N GLY A 207 -3.30 13.58 16.84
CA GLY A 207 -2.63 12.53 16.07
C GLY A 207 -3.60 11.56 15.42
N LEU A 208 -4.62 11.10 16.15
CA LEU A 208 -5.64 10.20 15.60
C LEU A 208 -6.51 10.90 14.55
N SER A 209 -6.90 12.15 14.79
CA SER A 209 -7.69 12.95 13.83
C SER A 209 -6.93 13.17 12.52
N GLN A 210 -5.65 13.53 12.60
CA GLN A 210 -4.78 13.67 11.43
C GLN A 210 -4.59 12.33 10.71
N SER A 211 -4.42 11.24 11.46
CA SER A 211 -4.27 9.89 10.93
C SER A 211 -5.51 9.43 10.15
N VAL A 212 -6.72 9.76 10.62
CA VAL A 212 -7.97 9.49 9.89
C VAL A 212 -8.06 10.39 8.66
N ARG A 213 -7.84 11.70 8.80
CA ARG A 213 -7.99 12.66 7.70
C ARG A 213 -7.12 12.30 6.49
N LYS A 214 -5.85 11.94 6.71
CA LYS A 214 -4.95 11.56 5.60
C LYS A 214 -5.34 10.26 4.88
N ARG A 215 -6.13 9.39 5.54
CA ARG A 215 -6.66 8.14 4.98
C ARG A 215 -8.00 8.31 4.25
N LEU A 216 -8.54 9.52 4.21
CA LEU A 216 -9.73 9.86 3.43
C LEU A 216 -9.39 10.26 1.98
N MET A 217 -8.10 10.30 1.63
CA MET A 217 -7.64 10.52 0.26
C MET A 217 -8.13 9.37 -0.64
N SER A 218 -9.11 9.66 -1.50
CA SER A 218 -9.76 8.68 -2.39
C SER A 218 -10.58 9.41 -3.47
N ASP A 219 -10.51 8.95 -4.73
CA ASP A 219 -11.40 9.42 -5.81
C ASP A 219 -12.72 8.62 -5.87
N VAL A 220 -12.84 7.58 -5.04
CA VAL A 220 -14.05 6.77 -4.89
C VAL A 220 -14.68 6.94 -3.50
N PRO A 221 -15.99 6.65 -3.33
CA PRO A 221 -16.64 6.75 -2.03
C PRO A 221 -15.96 5.89 -0.95
N VAL A 222 -15.81 6.46 0.25
CA VAL A 222 -15.26 5.76 1.42
C VAL A 222 -16.37 5.33 2.38
N GLY A 223 -16.19 4.16 2.98
CA GLY A 223 -17.08 3.62 4.01
C GLY A 223 -16.30 3.23 5.27
N VAL A 224 -17.01 2.95 6.35
CA VAL A 224 -16.41 2.53 7.63
C VAL A 224 -16.97 1.19 8.09
N PHE A 225 -16.11 0.31 8.60
CA PHE A 225 -16.57 -0.85 9.35
C PHE A 225 -16.86 -0.44 10.79
N LEU A 226 -18.07 -0.72 11.27
CA LEU A 226 -18.56 -0.31 12.58
C LEU A 226 -19.01 -1.54 13.36
N SER A 227 -18.29 -1.90 14.42
CA SER A 227 -18.68 -3.00 15.31
C SER A 227 -19.49 -2.53 16.52
N GLY A 228 -19.55 -1.22 16.76
CA GLY A 228 -20.09 -0.63 17.99
C GLY A 228 -19.10 -0.64 19.16
N GLY A 229 -17.95 -1.30 19.01
CA GLY A 229 -16.83 -1.19 19.95
C GLY A 229 -16.17 0.18 19.90
N LEU A 230 -15.43 0.53 20.95
CA LEU A 230 -14.79 1.84 21.12
C LEU A 230 -13.97 2.26 19.91
N ASP A 231 -13.08 1.39 19.42
CA ASP A 231 -12.12 1.73 18.36
C ASP A 231 -12.83 2.10 17.05
N SER A 232 -13.70 1.21 16.55
CA SER A 232 -14.45 1.46 15.32
C SER A 232 -15.37 2.68 15.43
N SER A 233 -15.92 2.92 16.62
CA SER A 233 -16.79 4.07 16.90
C SER A 233 -16.03 5.39 16.87
N ILE A 234 -14.82 5.44 17.43
CA ILE A 234 -13.94 6.62 17.35
C ILE A 234 -13.55 6.90 15.90
N ILE A 235 -13.17 5.88 15.14
CA ILE A 235 -12.82 6.04 13.71
C ILE A 235 -14.04 6.54 12.92
N ALA A 236 -15.21 5.93 13.10
CA ALA A 236 -16.44 6.36 12.42
C ALA A 236 -16.81 7.81 12.77
N TRP A 237 -16.68 8.21 14.04
CA TRP A 237 -16.92 9.59 14.46
C TRP A 237 -15.95 10.57 13.80
N LEU A 238 -14.65 10.26 13.77
CA LEU A 238 -13.62 11.08 13.11
C LEU A 238 -13.84 11.19 11.59
N MET A 239 -14.22 10.08 10.94
CA MET A 239 -14.55 10.08 9.52
C MET A 239 -15.78 10.95 9.25
N LYS A 240 -16.82 10.86 10.09
CA LYS A 240 -18.07 11.63 9.94
C LYS A 240 -17.86 13.15 10.01
N GLN A 241 -16.82 13.62 10.71
CA GLN A 241 -16.45 15.05 10.72
C GLN A 241 -15.96 15.56 9.35
N ASN A 242 -15.55 14.65 8.46
CA ASN A 242 -14.94 14.98 7.17
C ASN A 242 -15.72 14.41 5.97
N VAL A 243 -16.67 13.50 6.21
CA VAL A 243 -17.46 12.81 5.18
C VAL A 243 -18.94 12.94 5.51
N GLU A 244 -19.64 13.78 4.74
CA GLU A 244 -21.06 14.07 4.95
C GLU A 244 -21.94 12.81 4.83
N LYS A 245 -21.77 12.06 3.73
CA LYS A 245 -22.52 10.84 3.42
C LYS A 245 -21.69 9.58 3.71
N LEU A 246 -21.43 9.33 4.98
CA LEU A 246 -20.66 8.17 5.43
C LEU A 246 -21.57 6.92 5.54
N HIS A 247 -21.26 5.88 4.76
CA HIS A 247 -21.84 4.56 4.92
C HIS A 247 -21.08 3.75 5.98
N SER A 248 -21.82 3.09 6.88
CA SER A 248 -21.26 2.22 7.92
C SER A 248 -21.73 0.78 7.72
N PHE A 249 -20.80 -0.17 7.83
CA PHE A 249 -21.06 -1.59 7.61
C PHE A 249 -20.73 -2.41 8.86
N SER A 250 -21.61 -3.37 9.19
CA SER A 250 -21.44 -4.28 10.32
C SER A 250 -21.75 -5.70 9.87
N VAL A 251 -21.11 -6.69 10.48
CA VAL A 251 -21.33 -8.12 10.20
C VAL A 251 -21.52 -8.86 11.51
N GLY A 252 -22.49 -9.78 11.55
CA GLY A 252 -22.78 -10.59 12.72
C GLY A 252 -23.99 -11.48 12.50
N PHE A 253 -24.18 -12.46 13.39
CA PHE A 253 -25.41 -13.25 13.41
C PHE A 253 -26.61 -12.36 13.75
N PRO A 254 -27.83 -12.71 13.28
CA PRO A 254 -29.05 -12.02 13.67
C PRO A 254 -29.13 -11.85 15.20
N ASN A 255 -29.45 -10.63 15.65
CA ASN A 255 -29.57 -10.24 17.06
C ASN A 255 -28.28 -10.25 17.91
N SER A 256 -27.08 -10.31 17.30
CA SER A 256 -25.83 -10.21 18.05
C SER A 256 -25.70 -8.88 18.81
N THR A 257 -24.94 -8.91 19.90
CA THR A 257 -24.63 -7.71 20.70
C THR A 257 -23.89 -6.66 19.87
N ASP A 258 -22.99 -7.09 18.98
CA ASP A 258 -22.21 -6.18 18.12
C ASP A 258 -23.12 -5.45 17.13
N LEU A 259 -24.10 -6.14 16.51
CA LEU A 259 -25.04 -5.47 15.62
C LEU A 259 -25.91 -4.45 16.37
N LYS A 260 -26.32 -4.75 17.60
CA LYS A 260 -27.07 -3.80 18.45
C LYS A 260 -26.21 -2.58 18.79
N ALA A 261 -24.96 -2.79 19.21
CA ALA A 261 -24.03 -1.71 19.55
C ALA A 261 -23.70 -0.85 18.32
N ALA A 262 -23.40 -1.48 17.17
CA ALA A 262 -23.12 -0.79 15.92
C ALA A 262 -24.31 0.07 15.47
N ARG A 263 -25.54 -0.44 15.63
CA ARG A 263 -26.76 0.30 15.28
C ARG A 263 -26.93 1.56 16.13
N LEU A 264 -26.69 1.48 17.44
CA LEU A 264 -26.72 2.63 18.34
C LEU A 264 -25.72 3.72 17.91
N VAL A 265 -24.49 3.31 17.58
CA VAL A 265 -23.45 4.26 17.15
C VAL A 265 -23.80 4.86 15.78
N ALA A 266 -24.28 4.06 14.84
CA ALA A 266 -24.68 4.54 13.52
C ALA A 266 -25.86 5.52 13.59
N GLU A 267 -26.86 5.26 14.43
CA GLU A 267 -27.97 6.19 14.70
C GLU A 267 -27.48 7.51 15.32
N TYR A 268 -26.58 7.42 16.30
CA TYR A 268 -25.97 8.61 16.92
C TYR A 268 -25.17 9.46 15.92
N LEU A 269 -24.40 8.81 15.04
CA LEU A 269 -23.56 9.48 14.05
C LEU A 269 -24.33 9.91 12.79
N GLY A 270 -25.55 9.40 12.57
CA GLY A 270 -26.29 9.59 11.33
C GLY A 270 -25.54 9.03 10.12
N THR A 271 -24.98 7.82 10.24
CA THR A 271 -24.39 7.10 9.10
C THR A 271 -25.47 6.37 8.30
N ILE A 272 -25.21 6.15 7.01
CA ILE A 272 -26.11 5.38 6.14
C ILE A 272 -25.83 3.89 6.39
N GLN A 273 -26.87 3.13 6.75
CA GLN A 273 -26.82 1.67 6.98
C GLN A 273 -27.33 0.90 5.76
#